data_AF-A0A8T0HH70-F1
#
_entry.id   AF-A0A8T0HH70-F1
#
_cell.length_a   1.000
_cell.length_b   1.000
_cell.length_c   1.000
_cell.angle_alpha   90.00
_cell.angle_beta   90.00
_cell.angle_gamma   90.00
#
_symmetry.space_group_name_H-M   'P 1'
#
loop_
_entity.id
_entity.type
_entity.pdbx_description
1 polymer ?
#
loop_
_entity_poly.entity_id
_entity_poly.type
_entity_poly.pdbx_seq_one_letter_code
_entity_poly.pdbx_strand_id
1 'polypeptide(L)'
;MAEQSAPSSSAAPGEPAQLHNDAALMDFLYSLNDYTPTIPDELVEHYLSRSGFQCPDTRVTRLVSIATQKFVGEIASDALQSDVEDFIFLFLCRRRC
;
A
#
# COMPACT_ATOMS: atom_id res chain seq x y z
N MET A 1 31.12 14.30 -53.49
CA MET A 1 30.47 15.22 -52.54
C MET A 1 29.39 14.41 -51.84
N ALA A 2 29.62 13.67 -50.76
CA ALA A 2 30.23 13.96 -49.45
C ALA A 2 29.37 14.88 -48.56
N GLU A 3 28.46 14.28 -47.79
CA GLU A 3 27.98 14.63 -46.44
C GLU A 3 27.13 13.41 -45.98
N GLN A 4 27.57 12.43 -45.19
CA GLN A 4 28.26 12.37 -43.90
C GLN A 4 27.40 12.84 -42.71
N SER A 5 26.66 11.90 -42.11
CA SER A 5 26.34 11.91 -40.68
C SER A 5 25.80 10.55 -40.21
N ALA A 6 26.71 9.68 -39.76
CA ALA A 6 26.51 8.93 -38.51
C ALA A 6 27.39 9.65 -37.47
N PRO A 7 27.16 9.59 -36.14
CA PRO A 7 26.47 8.52 -35.42
C PRO A 7 25.56 9.00 -34.26
N SER A 8 24.59 8.19 -33.84
CA SER A 8 24.28 8.08 -32.41
C SER A 8 23.39 6.87 -32.20
N SER A 9 24.05 5.79 -31.78
CA SER A 9 23.54 4.79 -30.84
C SER A 9 22.16 5.15 -30.29
N SER A 10 21.09 4.57 -30.84
CA SER A 10 19.82 4.52 -30.14
C SER A 10 20.02 3.56 -28.98
N ALA A 11 20.49 4.14 -27.88
CA ALA A 11 20.57 3.53 -26.57
C ALA A 11 19.28 2.77 -26.29
N ALA A 12 19.43 1.54 -25.81
CA ALA A 12 18.36 0.87 -25.10
C ALA A 12 17.82 1.82 -24.01
N PRO A 13 16.52 1.77 -23.76
CA PRO A 13 16.09 1.75 -22.38
C PRO A 13 15.19 0.53 -22.18
N GLY A 14 15.74 -0.46 -21.49
CA GLY A 14 14.90 -1.21 -20.57
C GLY A 14 14.32 -0.23 -19.53
N GLU A 15 13.18 -0.59 -18.96
CA GLU A 15 12.46 0.06 -17.84
C GLU A 15 11.27 1.00 -18.20
N PRO A 16 10.15 0.47 -18.71
CA PRO A 16 8.84 1.11 -18.62
C PRO A 16 8.11 0.84 -17.28
N ALA A 17 8.70 0.07 -16.34
CA ALA A 17 8.03 -0.33 -15.11
C ALA A 17 8.08 0.74 -14.01
N GLN A 18 9.19 1.47 -13.85
CA GLN A 18 9.36 2.42 -12.74
C GLN A 18 8.44 3.64 -12.86
N LEU A 19 8.40 4.30 -14.03
CA LEU A 19 7.60 5.51 -14.25
C LEU A 19 6.08 5.28 -14.12
N HIS A 20 5.61 4.07 -14.42
CA HIS A 20 4.19 3.73 -14.28
C HIS A 20 3.76 3.64 -12.82
N ASN A 21 4.65 3.16 -11.93
CA ASN A 21 4.38 3.06 -10.50
C ASN A 21 4.33 4.43 -9.83
N ASP A 22 5.21 5.37 -10.22
CA ASP A 22 5.20 6.73 -9.68
C ASP A 22 3.92 7.49 -10.07
N ALA A 23 3.46 7.34 -11.31
CA ALA A 23 2.20 7.94 -11.77
C ALA A 23 0.99 7.36 -11.02
N ALA A 24 0.92 6.02 -10.90
CA ALA A 24 -0.15 5.35 -10.17
C ALA A 24 -0.15 5.70 -8.66
N LEU A 25 1.03 5.86 -8.07
CA LEU A 25 1.17 6.29 -6.68
C LEU A 25 0.65 7.71 -6.48
N MET A 26 0.96 8.63 -7.39
CA MET A 26 0.48 10.02 -7.30
C MET A 26 -1.04 10.09 -7.42
N ASP A 27 -1.63 9.33 -8.35
CA ASP A 27 -3.10 9.23 -8.48
C ASP A 27 -3.73 8.65 -7.20
N PHE A 28 -3.10 7.64 -6.60
CA PHE A 28 -3.53 7.10 -5.31
C PHE A 28 -3.46 8.16 -4.20
N LEU A 29 -2.33 8.85 -4.03
CA LEU A 29 -2.19 9.91 -3.02
C LEU A 29 -3.18 11.07 -3.24
N TYR A 30 -3.54 11.36 -4.49
CA TYR A 30 -4.57 12.34 -4.81
C TYR A 30 -5.95 11.87 -4.32
N SER A 31 -6.30 10.60 -4.57
CA SER A 31 -7.54 10.01 -4.09
C SER A 31 -7.64 9.99 -2.55
N LEU A 32 -6.51 9.98 -1.83
CA LEU A 32 -6.48 10.07 -0.38
C LEU A 32 -6.86 11.44 0.18
N ASN A 33 -6.76 12.51 -0.64
CA ASN A 33 -7.10 13.85 -0.20
C ASN A 33 -8.61 14.06 0.00
N ASP A 34 -9.44 13.14 -0.48
CA ASP A 34 -10.91 13.20 -0.30
C ASP A 34 -11.44 12.06 0.60
N TYR A 35 -10.56 11.17 1.08
CA TYR A 35 -10.95 10.08 1.96
C TYR A 35 -11.00 10.54 3.42
N THR A 36 -12.12 10.27 4.10
CA THR A 36 -12.25 10.47 5.55
C THR A 36 -11.98 9.14 6.26
N PRO A 37 -10.76 8.91 6.77
CA PRO A 37 -10.44 7.66 7.45
C PRO A 37 -11.27 7.46 8.72
N THR A 38 -11.55 6.19 9.04
CA THR A 38 -12.16 5.77 10.32
C THR A 38 -11.31 6.11 11.55
N ILE A 39 -9.98 6.26 11.36
CA ILE A 39 -9.06 6.70 12.42
C ILE A 39 -8.89 8.21 12.27
N PRO A 40 -9.17 9.02 13.31
CA PRO A 40 -9.04 10.47 13.24
C PRO A 40 -7.59 10.92 13.05
N ASP A 41 -7.40 12.01 12.31
CA ASP A 41 -6.09 12.56 11.95
C ASP A 41 -5.26 12.97 13.19
N GLU A 42 -5.90 13.44 14.26
CA GLU A 42 -5.21 13.83 15.51
C GLU A 42 -4.47 12.66 16.17
N LEU A 43 -5.02 11.44 16.11
CA LEU A 43 -4.34 10.27 16.64
C LEU A 43 -3.07 9.99 15.87
N VAL A 44 -3.14 10.03 14.54
CA VAL A 44 -1.99 9.79 13.68
C VAL A 44 -0.93 10.85 13.92
N GLU A 45 -1.30 12.13 14.02
CA GLU A 45 -0.38 13.22 14.35
C GLU A 45 0.29 13.03 15.72
N HIS A 46 -0.46 12.59 16.73
CA HIS A 46 0.09 12.29 18.05
C HIS A 46 1.10 11.13 18.01
N TYR A 47 0.82 10.06 17.26
CA TYR A 47 1.76 8.94 17.12
C TYR A 47 2.99 9.31 16.28
N LEU A 48 2.84 10.14 15.25
CA LEU A 48 3.95 10.64 14.43
C LEU A 48 4.84 11.62 15.22
N SER A 49 4.25 12.56 15.97
CA SER A 49 5.03 13.46 16.83
C SER A 49 5.79 12.70 17.93
N ARG A 50 5.19 11.64 18.49
CA ARG A 50 5.85 10.75 19.44
C ARG A 50 7.03 9.97 18.83
N SER A 51 6.99 9.66 17.53
CA SER A 51 8.13 9.05 16.83
C SER A 51 9.19 10.06 16.38
N GLY A 52 8.97 11.37 16.60
CA GLY A 52 9.86 12.45 16.18
C GLY A 52 9.67 12.86 14.71
N PHE A 53 8.57 12.44 14.08
CA PHE A 53 8.24 12.78 12.71
C PHE A 53 7.07 13.78 12.67
N GLN A 54 7.32 15.00 12.22
CA GLN A 54 6.26 15.98 11.94
C GLN A 54 6.24 16.26 10.45
N CYS A 55 5.14 15.90 9.80
CA CYS A 55 4.86 16.29 8.43
C CYS A 55 3.48 16.95 8.38
N PRO A 56 3.36 18.19 7.88
CA PRO A 56 2.07 18.89 7.79
C PRO A 56 1.19 18.39 6.63
N ASP A 57 1.65 17.38 5.87
CA ASP A 57 0.93 16.85 4.72
C ASP A 57 -0.17 15.88 5.16
N THR A 58 -1.42 16.31 4.98
CA THR A 58 -2.63 15.51 5.28
C THR A 58 -2.66 14.19 4.50
N ARG A 59 -2.01 14.12 3.34
CA ARG A 59 -1.93 12.89 2.53
C ARG A 59 -1.14 11.80 3.24
N VAL A 60 -0.07 12.17 3.95
CA VAL A 60 0.77 11.23 4.71
C VAL A 60 0.00 10.69 5.91
N THR A 61 -0.70 11.57 6.64
CA THR A 61 -1.55 11.20 7.77
C THR A 61 -2.63 10.19 7.36
N ARG A 62 -3.30 10.44 6.23
CA ARG A 62 -4.35 9.56 5.71
C ARG A 62 -3.82 8.26 5.13
N LEU A 63 -2.65 8.29 4.49
CA LEU A 63 -1.95 7.09 4.03
C LEU A 63 -1.65 6.15 5.19
N VAL A 64 -1.09 6.66 6.28
CA VAL A 64 -0.78 5.89 7.50
C VAL A 64 -2.06 5.32 8.11
N SER A 65 -3.14 6.10 8.14
CA SER A 65 -4.43 5.63 8.63
C SER A 65 -4.95 4.44 7.80
N ILE A 66 -4.93 4.53 6.48
CA ILE A 66 -5.43 3.47 5.60
C ILE A 66 -4.52 2.23 5.66
N ALA A 67 -3.21 2.42 5.71
CA ALA A 67 -2.27 1.32 5.89
C ALA A 67 -2.54 0.57 7.20
N THR A 68 -2.80 1.30 8.28
CA THR A 68 -3.17 0.73 9.58
C THR A 68 -4.50 -0.03 9.50
N GLN A 69 -5.51 0.55 8.87
CA GLN A 69 -6.81 -0.10 8.68
C GLN A 69 -6.70 -1.38 7.85
N LYS A 70 -5.95 -1.34 6.76
CA LYS A 70 -5.68 -2.51 5.91
C LYS A 70 -4.93 -3.58 6.70
N PHE A 71 -3.90 -3.21 7.46
CA PHE A 71 -3.11 -4.14 8.28
C PHE A 71 -3.96 -4.87 9.31
N VAL A 72 -4.79 -4.13 10.07
CA VAL A 72 -5.70 -4.74 11.04
C VAL A 72 -6.74 -5.63 10.35
N GLY A 73 -7.25 -5.20 9.19
CA GLY A 73 -8.18 -6.00 8.37
C GLY A 73 -7.55 -7.30 7.85
N GLU A 74 -6.29 -7.26 7.40
CA GLU A 74 -5.56 -8.45 6.94
C GLU A 74 -5.30 -9.42 8.08
N ILE A 75 -4.89 -8.94 9.27
CA ILE A 75 -4.73 -9.79 10.46
C ILE A 75 -6.07 -10.41 10.88
N ALA A 76 -7.13 -9.61 10.92
CA ALA A 76 -8.46 -10.12 11.27
C ALA A 76 -8.94 -11.17 10.27
N SER A 77 -8.69 -10.95 8.97
CA SER A 77 -9.01 -11.92 7.93
C SER A 77 -8.20 -13.20 8.06
N ASP A 78 -6.89 -13.11 8.35
CA ASP A 78 -6.02 -14.27 8.54
C ASP A 78 -6.43 -15.09 9.77
N ALA A 79 -6.74 -14.42 10.89
CA ALA A 79 -7.27 -15.06 12.09
C ALA A 79 -8.60 -15.79 11.81
N LEU A 80 -9.54 -15.13 11.14
CA LEU A 80 -10.81 -15.74 10.74
C LEU A 80 -10.61 -16.96 9.82
N GLN A 81 -9.62 -16.93 8.94
CA GLN A 81 -9.34 -18.04 8.04
C GLN A 81 -8.67 -19.22 8.77
N SER A 82 -7.83 -18.93 9.76
CA SER A 82 -7.27 -19.95 10.66
C SER A 82 -8.35 -20.65 11.52
N ASP A 83 -9.38 -19.93 11.96
CA ASP A 83 -10.51 -20.49 12.71
C ASP A 83 -11.43 -21.40 11.84
N VAL A 84 -11.53 -21.17 10.53
CA VAL A 84 -12.42 -21.93 9.63
C VAL A 84 -11.83 -23.29 9.22
N GLU A 85 -10.50 -23.39 9.03
CA GLU A 85 -9.82 -24.68 8.81
C GLU A 85 -9.84 -25.53 10.09
N ASP A 86 -9.69 -24.92 11.28
CA ASP A 86 -9.84 -25.61 12.55
C ASP A 86 -11.27 -26.12 12.77
N PHE A 87 -12.31 -25.39 12.35
CA PHE A 87 -13.68 -25.91 12.44
C PHE A 87 -13.95 -27.02 11.42
N ILE A 88 -13.37 -27.02 10.21
CA ILE A 88 -13.49 -28.16 9.28
C ILE A 88 -12.74 -29.38 9.83
N PHE A 89 -11.54 -29.23 10.37
CA PHE A 89 -10.78 -30.34 10.96
C PHE A 89 -11.43 -30.83 12.27
N LEU A 90 -11.93 -29.94 13.13
CA LEU A 90 -12.67 -30.32 14.34
C LEU A 90 -14.04 -30.90 13.99
N PHE A 91 -14.74 -30.44 12.95
CA PHE A 91 -16.04 -31.00 12.54
C PHE A 91 -15.87 -32.33 11.80
N LEU A 92 -14.79 -32.54 11.03
CA LEU A 92 -14.43 -33.86 10.46
C LEU A 92 -13.89 -34.82 11.52
N CYS A 93 -13.08 -34.36 12.47
CA CYS A 93 -12.55 -35.19 13.56
C CYS A 93 -13.63 -35.52 14.60
N ARG A 94 -14.57 -34.60 14.89
CA ARG A 94 -15.68 -34.77 15.85
C ARG A 94 -16.98 -35.34 15.24
N ARG A 95 -17.05 -35.56 13.92
CA ARG A 95 -18.08 -36.42 13.28
C ARG A 95 -17.61 -37.85 13.03
N ARG A 96 -16.36 -38.19 13.35
CA ARG A 96 -15.80 -39.56 13.26
C ARG A 96 -15.31 -40.09 14.62
N CYS A 97 -15.79 -39.52 15.72
CA CYS A 97 -15.78 -40.14 17.06
C CYS A 97 -17.23 -40.24 17.56
#